data_AF-A0A6C1B0G6-F1
#
_entry.id   AF-A0A6C1B0G6-F1
#
_cell.length_a   1.000
_cell.length_b   1.000
_cell.length_c   1.000
_cell.angle_alpha   90.00
_cell.angle_beta   90.00
_cell.angle_gamma   90.00
#
_symmetry.space_group_name_H-M   'P 1'
#
loop_
_entity.id
_entity.type
_entity.pdbx_description
1 polymer ?
#
loop_
_entity_poly.entity_id
_entity_poly.type
_entity_poly.pdbx_seq_one_letter_code
_entity_poly.pdbx_strand_id
1 'polypeptide(L)'
;MAGVKRMSLESLIAGADALHMGQSRLDADHQRLLALVSRVSRVDLSQLSGDEFAELLSDFADYAYRHFDEERDWMRAIGYPDAAAHEALHDVMVERVGEICMAVMEARPEARDALRTLLVDLFVAHLDTADRALAAFARERGGVAHAP
;
A
#
# COMPACT_ATOMS: atom_id res chain seq x y z
N MET A 1 -26.64 3.99 10.17
CA MET A 1 -25.70 3.81 9.03
C MET A 1 -24.73 2.73 9.44
N ALA A 2 -24.69 1.61 8.73
CA ALA A 2 -23.79 0.51 9.08
C ALA A 2 -22.35 1.00 8.92
N GLY A 3 -21.58 1.03 10.01
CA GLY A 3 -20.18 1.38 9.96
C GLY A 3 -19.46 0.37 9.08
N VAL A 4 -18.88 0.81 7.97
CA VAL A 4 -17.97 -0.03 7.19
C VAL A 4 -16.82 -0.38 8.11
N LYS A 5 -16.77 -1.63 8.55
CA LYS A 5 -15.69 -2.13 9.40
C LYS A 5 -14.46 -2.24 8.51
N ARG A 6 -13.50 -1.34 8.69
CA ARG A 6 -12.21 -1.36 8.00
C ARG A 6 -11.55 -2.74 8.22
N MET A 7 -11.05 -3.36 7.15
CA MET A 7 -10.38 -4.65 7.25
C MET A 7 -9.08 -4.54 8.04
N SER A 8 -8.81 -5.52 8.91
CA SER A 8 -7.52 -5.64 9.58
C SER A 8 -6.52 -6.33 8.66
N LEU A 9 -5.22 -6.14 8.92
CA LEU A 9 -4.16 -6.88 8.23
C LEU A 9 -4.39 -8.39 8.29
N GLU A 10 -4.78 -8.94 9.44
CA GLU A 10 -5.09 -10.37 9.60
C GLU A 10 -6.22 -10.83 8.67
N SER A 11 -7.25 -9.99 8.50
CA SER A 11 -8.39 -10.27 7.60
C SER A 11 -7.96 -10.26 6.14
N LEU A 12 -7.09 -9.33 5.73
CA LEU A 12 -6.57 -9.26 4.36
C LEU A 12 -5.64 -10.44 4.05
N ILE A 13 -4.81 -10.85 5.00
CA ILE A 13 -3.93 -12.02 4.85
C ILE A 13 -4.74 -13.31 4.74
N ALA A 14 -5.82 -13.44 5.51
CA ALA A 14 -6.64 -14.65 5.53
C ALA A 14 -7.56 -14.78 4.31
N GLY A 15 -7.91 -13.67 3.64
CA GLY A 15 -8.85 -13.63 2.54
C GLY A 15 -8.19 -13.28 1.21
N ALA A 16 -7.85 -14.29 0.39
CA ALA A 16 -7.34 -14.07 -0.96
C ALA A 16 -8.31 -13.22 -1.83
N ASP A 17 -9.62 -13.33 -1.59
CA ASP A 17 -10.65 -12.57 -2.29
C ASP A 17 -10.73 -11.09 -1.87
N ALA A 18 -10.19 -10.72 -0.70
CA ALA A 18 -10.35 -9.36 -0.17
C ALA A 18 -9.64 -8.29 -1.01
N LEU A 19 -8.59 -8.72 -1.73
CA LEU A 19 -7.82 -7.93 -2.68
C LEU A 19 -8.21 -8.20 -4.14
N HIS A 20 -9.14 -9.12 -4.41
CA HIS A 20 -9.59 -9.39 -5.78
C HIS A 20 -10.68 -8.39 -6.15
N MET A 21 -10.27 -7.33 -6.86
CA MET A 21 -11.17 -6.26 -7.28
C MET A 21 -11.58 -6.39 -8.75
N GLY A 22 -11.10 -7.42 -9.43
CA GLY A 22 -11.40 -7.70 -10.84
C GLY A 22 -10.53 -6.88 -11.79
N GLN A 23 -9.41 -6.34 -11.30
CA GLN A 23 -8.44 -5.55 -12.06
C GLN A 23 -7.09 -6.24 -11.97
N SER A 24 -6.73 -7.03 -12.98
CA SER A 24 -5.66 -8.03 -12.86
C SER A 24 -4.30 -7.45 -12.45
N ARG A 25 -3.90 -6.29 -12.99
CA ARG A 25 -2.66 -5.63 -12.58
C ARG A 25 -2.73 -5.11 -11.14
N LEU A 26 -3.83 -4.45 -10.78
CA LEU A 26 -4.07 -3.90 -9.45
C LEU A 26 -4.07 -5.01 -8.38
N ASP A 27 -4.81 -6.08 -8.64
CA ASP A 27 -4.92 -7.23 -7.75
C ASP A 27 -3.53 -7.89 -7.54
N ALA A 28 -2.71 -7.99 -8.60
CA ALA A 28 -1.36 -8.55 -8.52
C ALA A 28 -0.42 -7.66 -7.67
N ASP A 29 -0.47 -6.35 -7.86
CA ASP A 29 0.34 -5.40 -7.09
C ASP A 29 -0.07 -5.41 -5.61
N HIS A 30 -1.37 -5.40 -5.31
CA HIS A 30 -1.85 -5.50 -3.94
C HIS A 30 -1.46 -6.81 -3.26
N GLN A 31 -1.52 -7.95 -3.97
CA GLN A 31 -1.06 -9.23 -3.42
C GLN A 31 0.44 -9.18 -3.09
N ARG A 32 1.25 -8.56 -3.95
CA ARG A 32 2.68 -8.42 -3.72
C ARG A 32 2.98 -7.49 -2.55
N LEU A 33 2.31 -6.34 -2.47
CA LEU A 33 2.45 -5.39 -1.38
C LEU A 33 1.97 -5.97 -0.06
N LEU A 34 0.84 -6.68 -0.05
CA LEU A 34 0.36 -7.38 1.15
C LEU A 34 1.35 -8.45 1.62
N ALA A 35 2.00 -9.17 0.70
CA ALA A 35 3.05 -10.13 1.07
C ALA A 35 4.25 -9.44 1.76
N LEU A 36 4.65 -8.25 1.29
CA LEU A 36 5.70 -7.45 1.94
C LEU A 36 5.26 -6.96 3.32
N VAL A 37 4.05 -6.40 3.44
CA VAL A 37 3.48 -5.98 4.74
C VAL A 37 3.37 -7.16 5.72
N SER A 38 2.96 -8.33 5.22
CA SER A 38 2.87 -9.56 6.01
C SER A 38 4.23 -10.05 6.51
N ARG A 39 5.28 -9.89 5.70
CA ARG A 39 6.65 -10.19 6.12
C ARG A 39 7.05 -9.28 7.28
N VAL A 40 6.81 -7.97 7.12
CA VAL A 40 7.13 -6.96 8.16
C VAL A 40 6.34 -7.20 9.45
N SER A 41 5.08 -7.64 9.36
CA SER A 41 4.24 -7.87 10.55
C SER A 41 4.60 -9.12 11.35
N ARG A 42 5.28 -10.09 10.73
CA ARG A 42 5.65 -11.38 11.36
C ARG A 42 7.05 -11.39 11.93
N VAL A 43 7.93 -10.51 11.47
CA VAL A 43 9.29 -10.40 11.99
C VAL A 43 9.31 -9.51 13.24
N ASP A 44 10.13 -9.88 14.22
CA ASP A 44 10.50 -8.95 15.27
C ASP A 44 11.53 -7.98 14.70
N LEU A 45 11.06 -6.78 14.31
CA LEU A 45 11.91 -5.75 13.73
C LEU A 45 13.07 -5.39 14.67
N SER A 46 12.95 -5.55 16.00
CA SER A 46 14.05 -5.25 16.92
C SER A 46 15.26 -6.18 16.78
N GLN A 47 15.05 -7.37 16.20
CA GLN A 47 16.08 -8.40 16.01
C GLN A 47 16.80 -8.28 14.67
N LEU A 48 16.29 -7.48 13.73
CA LEU A 48 16.95 -7.26 12.44
C LEU A 48 18.17 -6.35 12.61
N SER A 49 19.28 -6.71 11.95
CA SER A 49 20.40 -5.81 11.75
C SER A 49 19.96 -4.52 11.02
N GLY A 50 20.81 -3.49 11.04
CA GLY A 50 20.54 -2.25 10.30
C GLY A 50 20.35 -2.51 8.81
N ASP A 51 21.21 -3.35 8.23
CA ASP A 51 21.19 -3.69 6.80
C ASP A 51 19.94 -4.48 6.43
N GLU A 52 19.57 -5.51 7.21
CA GLU A 52 18.34 -6.29 6.97
C GLU A 52 17.07 -5.41 7.06
N PHE A 53 17.06 -4.44 7.98
CA PHE A 53 15.95 -3.49 8.08
C PHE A 53 15.90 -2.53 6.90
N ALA A 54 17.06 -2.01 6.47
CA ALA A 54 17.16 -1.13 5.32
C ALA A 54 16.75 -1.83 4.02
N GLU A 55 17.16 -3.09 3.81
CA GLU A 55 16.73 -3.90 2.68
C GLU A 55 15.21 -4.11 2.66
N LEU A 56 14.61 -4.45 3.81
CA LEU A 56 13.15 -4.62 3.92
C LEU A 56 12.39 -3.33 3.60
N LEU A 57 12.90 -2.19 4.07
CA LEU A 57 12.34 -0.87 3.79
C LEU A 57 12.47 -0.51 2.32
N SER A 58 13.63 -0.75 1.70
CA SER A 58 13.88 -0.50 0.28
C SER A 58 12.96 -1.34 -0.60
N ASP A 59 12.86 -2.64 -0.33
CA ASP A 59 11.99 -3.57 -1.08
C ASP A 59 10.53 -3.08 -1.08
N PHE A 60 10.05 -2.59 0.07
CA PHE A 60 8.70 -2.04 0.18
C PHE A 60 8.56 -0.71 -0.55
N ALA A 61 9.47 0.23 -0.31
CA ALA A 61 9.44 1.57 -0.90
C ALA A 61 9.46 1.52 -2.42
N ASP A 62 10.39 0.76 -3.00
CA ASP A 62 10.54 0.62 -4.46
C ASP A 62 9.27 0.07 -5.09
N TYR A 63 8.65 -0.94 -4.47
CA TYR A 63 7.43 -1.54 -5.01
C TYR A 63 6.23 -0.60 -4.86
N ALA A 64 6.07 0.04 -3.70
CA ALA A 64 4.98 0.98 -3.44
C ALA A 64 5.03 2.18 -4.39
N TYR A 65 6.22 2.76 -4.63
CA TYR A 65 6.36 3.89 -5.54
C TYR A 65 5.99 3.55 -6.97
N ARG A 66 6.42 2.39 -7.50
CA ARG A 66 6.00 1.97 -8.84
C ARG A 66 4.49 1.76 -8.92
N HIS A 67 3.91 1.11 -7.91
CA HIS A 67 2.47 0.86 -7.87
C HIS A 67 1.67 2.18 -7.86
N PHE A 68 2.08 3.17 -7.06
CA PHE A 68 1.44 4.48 -7.03
C PHE A 68 1.55 5.21 -8.38
N ASP A 69 2.69 5.15 -9.05
CA ASP A 69 2.86 5.76 -10.38
C ASP A 69 1.95 5.11 -11.43
N GLU A 70 1.88 3.78 -11.43
CA GLU A 70 1.00 3.00 -12.31
C GLU A 70 -0.49 3.30 -12.05
N GLU A 71 -0.90 3.43 -10.79
CA GLU A 71 -2.27 3.84 -10.43
C GLU A 71 -2.58 5.26 -10.86
N ARG A 72 -1.65 6.21 -10.70
CA ARG A 72 -1.84 7.61 -11.13
C ARG A 72 -2.08 7.71 -12.62
N ASP A 73 -1.28 7.00 -13.41
CA ASP A 73 -1.48 6.91 -14.85
C ASP A 73 -2.82 6.28 -15.21
N TRP A 74 -3.21 5.22 -14.51
CA TRP A 74 -4.50 4.60 -14.73
C TRP A 74 -5.67 5.52 -14.35
N MET A 75 -5.64 6.17 -13.18
CA MET A 75 -6.61 7.15 -12.72
C MET A 75 -6.81 8.27 -13.75
N ARG A 76 -5.71 8.81 -14.30
CA ARG A 76 -5.74 9.80 -15.37
C ARG A 76 -6.39 9.25 -16.64
N ALA A 77 -5.99 8.06 -17.08
CA ALA A 77 -6.51 7.42 -18.29
C ALA A 77 -8.01 7.14 -18.21
N ILE A 78 -8.51 6.71 -17.05
CA ILE A 78 -9.93 6.41 -16.84
C ILE A 78 -10.73 7.61 -16.34
N GLY A 79 -10.12 8.80 -16.21
CA GLY A 79 -10.80 10.01 -15.75
C GLY A 79 -11.45 9.85 -14.38
N TYR A 80 -10.72 9.22 -13.44
CA TYR A 80 -11.21 9.00 -12.08
C TYR A 80 -11.42 10.35 -11.36
N PRO A 81 -12.64 10.67 -10.89
CA PRO A 81 -12.96 12.00 -10.36
C PRO A 81 -12.21 12.34 -9.06
N ASP A 82 -11.85 11.33 -8.26
CA ASP A 82 -11.19 11.51 -6.96
C ASP A 82 -9.66 11.36 -7.04
N ALA A 83 -9.07 11.38 -8.25
CA ALA A 83 -7.64 11.17 -8.47
C ALA A 83 -6.75 12.09 -7.61
N ALA A 84 -7.12 13.37 -7.47
CA ALA A 84 -6.33 14.32 -6.67
C ALA A 84 -6.31 13.95 -5.17
N ALA A 85 -7.42 13.42 -4.64
CA ALA A 85 -7.48 12.99 -3.24
C ALA A 85 -6.68 11.69 -3.03
N HIS A 86 -6.74 10.77 -3.99
CA HIS A 86 -5.98 9.53 -3.98
C HIS A 86 -4.46 9.80 -4.08
N GLU A 87 -4.05 10.68 -4.99
CA GLU A 87 -2.66 11.13 -5.14
C GLU A 87 -2.11 11.77 -3.88
N ALA A 88 -2.91 12.58 -3.17
CA ALA A 88 -2.50 13.17 -1.91
C ALA A 88 -2.24 12.11 -0.81
N LEU A 89 -3.00 11.01 -0.80
CA LEU A 89 -2.74 9.88 0.11
C LEU A 89 -1.42 9.18 -0.23
N HIS A 90 -1.13 8.98 -1.52
CA HIS A 90 0.16 8.48 -1.97
C HIS A 90 1.30 9.39 -1.53
N ASP A 91 1.17 10.70 -1.69
CA ASP A 91 2.22 11.67 -1.31
C ASP A 91 2.51 11.64 0.20
N VAL A 92 1.48 11.51 1.04
CA VAL A 92 1.66 11.33 2.50
C VAL A 92 2.42 10.04 2.81
N MET A 93 2.12 8.94 2.13
CA MET A 93 2.86 7.68 2.30
C MET A 93 4.31 7.81 1.83
N VAL A 94 4.54 8.50 0.71
CA VAL A 94 5.87 8.76 0.15
C VAL A 94 6.72 9.57 1.13
N GLU A 95 6.17 10.65 1.67
CA GLU A 95 6.83 11.49 2.67
C GLU A 95 7.20 10.68 3.91
N ARG A 96 6.26 9.86 4.41
CA ARG A 96 6.48 9.03 5.59
C ARG A 96 7.58 7.98 5.37
N VAL A 97 7.66 7.38 4.18
CA VAL A 97 8.79 6.49 3.82
C VAL A 97 10.11 7.27 3.89
N GLY A 98 10.16 8.48 3.33
CA GLY A 98 11.34 9.34 3.39
C GLY A 98 11.79 9.65 4.81
N GLU A 99 10.86 9.98 5.70
CA GLU A 99 11.15 10.20 7.13
C GLU A 99 11.73 8.96 7.81
N ILE A 100 11.20 7.77 7.49
CA ILE A 100 11.70 6.50 8.03
C ILE A 100 13.11 6.22 7.50
N CYS A 101 13.36 6.41 6.20
CA CYS A 101 14.69 6.25 5.61
C CYS A 101 15.73 7.15 6.32
N MET A 102 15.38 8.42 6.56
CA MET A 102 16.24 9.35 7.32
C MET A 102 16.50 8.84 8.75
N ALA A 103 15.47 8.36 9.44
CA ALA A 103 15.62 7.80 10.77
C ALA A 103 16.53 6.55 10.79
N VAL A 104 16.48 5.71 9.77
CA VAL A 104 17.40 4.56 9.61
C VAL A 104 18.84 5.03 9.46
N MET A 105 19.08 6.00 8.58
CA MET A 105 20.43 6.55 8.35
C MET A 105 21.03 7.16 9.62
N GLU A 106 20.19 7.73 10.48
CA GLU A 106 20.57 8.31 11.77
C GLU A 106 20.60 7.28 12.93
N ALA A 107 20.40 5.99 12.63
CA ALA A 107 20.32 4.89 13.59
C ALA A 107 19.28 5.12 14.70
N ARG A 108 18.19 5.81 14.37
CA ARG A 108 17.13 6.16 15.31
C ARG A 108 16.19 4.97 15.55
N PRO A 109 16.00 4.54 16.81
CA PRO A 109 15.24 3.32 17.13
C PRO A 109 13.76 3.40 16.74
N GLU A 110 13.18 4.60 16.69
CA GLU A 110 11.78 4.81 16.31
C GLU A 110 11.47 4.47 14.84
N ALA A 111 12.48 4.32 13.97
CA ALA A 111 12.28 3.97 12.56
C ALA A 111 11.49 2.67 12.39
N ARG A 112 11.73 1.69 13.28
CA ARG A 112 11.11 0.37 13.23
C ARG A 112 9.62 0.41 13.55
N ASP A 113 9.25 1.16 14.59
CA ASP A 113 7.85 1.35 14.96
C ASP A 113 7.13 2.22 13.92
N ALA A 114 7.80 3.24 13.40
CA ALA A 114 7.26 4.09 12.33
C ALA A 114 6.93 3.29 11.05
N LEU A 115 7.79 2.33 10.67
CA LEU A 115 7.51 1.44 9.55
C LEU A 115 6.27 0.58 9.82
N ARG A 116 6.15 0.00 11.02
CA ARG A 116 4.97 -0.81 11.37
C ARG A 116 3.68 0.02 11.26
N THR A 117 3.66 1.24 11.80
CA THR A 117 2.50 2.14 11.69
C THR A 117 2.19 2.49 10.24
N LEU A 118 3.19 2.84 9.42
CA LEU A 118 2.98 3.12 8.00
C LEU A 118 2.30 1.95 7.28
N LEU A 119 2.83 0.74 7.45
CA LEU A 119 2.34 -0.42 6.71
C LEU A 119 0.97 -0.92 7.19
N VAL A 120 0.75 -0.94 8.50
CA VAL A 120 -0.46 -1.55 9.08
C VAL A 120 -1.61 -0.55 9.16
N ASP A 121 -1.33 0.72 9.44
CA ASP A 121 -2.39 1.70 9.67
C ASP A 121 -2.72 2.51 8.42
N LEU A 122 -1.70 2.89 7.63
CA LEU A 122 -1.89 3.75 6.46
C LEU A 122 -2.04 2.94 5.18
N PHE A 123 -1.12 2.01 4.91
CA PHE A 123 -1.13 1.24 3.66
C PHE A 123 -2.30 0.24 3.58
N VAL A 124 -2.56 -0.53 4.63
CA VAL A 124 -3.74 -1.43 4.66
C VAL A 124 -5.06 -0.65 4.55
N ALA A 125 -5.15 0.52 5.16
CA ALA A 125 -6.33 1.37 5.04
C ALA A 125 -6.51 1.90 3.61
N HIS A 126 -5.42 2.23 2.92
CA HIS A 126 -5.42 2.65 1.52
C HIS A 126 -6.01 1.56 0.62
N LEU A 127 -5.49 0.33 0.71
CA LEU A 127 -5.98 -0.84 -0.04
C LEU A 127 -7.49 -1.08 0.13
N ASP A 128 -7.98 -0.97 1.36
CA ASP A 128 -9.38 -1.28 1.67
C ASP A 128 -10.36 -0.15 1.29
N THR A 129 -9.85 1.07 1.08
CA THR A 129 -10.69 2.26 0.87
C THR A 129 -10.49 2.90 -0.50
N ALA A 130 -9.34 3.54 -0.73
CA ALA A 130 -9.06 4.31 -1.94
C ALA A 130 -9.02 3.40 -3.17
N ASP A 131 -8.23 2.33 -3.12
CA ASP A 131 -8.02 1.46 -4.29
C ASP A 131 -9.27 0.65 -4.60
N ARG A 132 -10.03 0.28 -3.56
CA ARG A 132 -11.34 -0.33 -3.71
C ARG A 132 -12.34 0.59 -4.41
N ALA A 133 -12.34 1.89 -4.08
CA ALA A 133 -13.20 2.87 -4.72
C ALA A 133 -12.80 3.08 -6.19
N LEU A 134 -11.49 3.14 -6.47
CA LEU A 134 -10.95 3.23 -7.82
C LEU A 134 -11.36 2.01 -8.66
N ALA A 135 -11.18 0.79 -8.15
CA ALA A 135 -11.56 -0.43 -8.85
C ALA A 135 -13.07 -0.52 -9.12
N ALA A 136 -13.90 -0.09 -8.16
CA ALA A 136 -15.35 -0.03 -8.33
C ALA A 136 -15.74 0.94 -9.45
N PHE A 137 -15.15 2.14 -9.48
CA PHE A 137 -15.36 3.13 -10.54
C PHE A 137 -14.96 2.58 -11.92
N ALA A 138 -13.78 1.94 -12.02
CA ALA A 138 -13.29 1.38 -13.27
C ALA A 138 -14.22 0.29 -13.84
N ARG A 139 -14.82 -0.52 -12.96
CA ARG A 139 -15.82 -1.55 -13.34
C ARG A 139 -17.09 -0.91 -13.90
N GLU A 140 -17.57 0.17 -13.30
CA GLU A 140 -18.79 0.87 -13.73
C GLU A 140 -18.62 1.60 -15.08
N ARG A 141 -17.40 2.05 -15.41
CA ARG A 141 -17.11 2.77 -16.65
C ARG A 141 -17.02 1.90 -17.91
N GLY A 142 -17.23 0.58 -17.81
CA GLY A 142 -17.23 -0.32 -18.96
C GLY A 142 -15.86 -0.90 -19.35
N GLY A 143 -14.92 -1.01 -18.41
CA GLY A 143 -13.83 -1.98 -18.51
C GLY A 143 -12.55 -1.52 -19.22
N VAL A 144 -12.09 -0.29 -18.98
CA VAL A 144 -10.65 -0.02 -19.17
C VAL A 144 -9.92 -0.75 -18.06
N ALA A 145 -9.63 -2.02 -18.33
CA ALA A 145 -8.94 -2.89 -17.39
C ALA A 145 -7.55 -2.31 -17.08
N HIS A 146 -7.15 -2.37 -15.82
CA HIS A 146 -5.75 -2.20 -15.46
C HIS A 146 -5.02 -3.48 -15.88
N ALA A 147 -4.61 -3.54 -17.15
CA ALA A 147 -3.95 -4.67 -17.79
C ALA A 147 -2.44 -4.41 -17.91
N PRO A 148 -1.60 -5.47 -17.93
CA PRO A 148 -0.14 -5.36 -17.90
C PRO A 148 0.47 -4.70 -19.14
#